data_AF-A0A7S0H3R3-F1
#
_entry.id   AF-A0A7S0H3R3-F1
#
_cell.length_a   1.000
_cell.length_b   1.000
_cell.length_c   1.000
_cell.angle_alpha   90.00
_cell.angle_beta   90.00
_cell.angle_gamma   90.00
#
_symmetry.space_group_name_H-M   'P 1'
#
loop_
_entity.id
_entity.type
_entity.pdbx_description
1 polymer ?
#
loop_
_entity_poly.entity_id
_entity_poly.type
_entity_poly.pdbx_seq_one_letter_code
_entity_poly.pdbx_strand_id
1 'polypeptide(L)'
;GQHFSRDRRFVSVRSRFESVRSTRVWAQPVDVGNRQLPYASVIKKSLSSPKFEILTAVLVFSSIVVVAFETLSLGPEARGFLNDIEDLICGFFGVEYLARWYSRNFRPGYILKPIAIIDFLSFSPLLLRSLIGWLGVHVDLDISMDLGDFVGIGSLPEAAGDTAIGLAAGMPPMPQGRMLISEEEIFASPLIFFKLLRIFRLMRYLEDFDTFRDLEIALGLKPSEIRPYQLQLARVLLSLTSAFFFISGLIYLAENKVNPAIPNYFSAMYFGNKTL
;
A
#
# COMPACT_ATOMS: atom_id res chain seq x y z
N GLY A 1 -44.85 -24.13 -49.52
CA GLY A 1 -44.48 -22.71 -49.56
C GLY A 1 -45.00 -22.03 -48.32
N GLN A 2 -44.17 -21.22 -47.66
CA GLN A 2 -44.53 -19.96 -47.00
C GLN A 2 -43.23 -19.31 -46.49
N HIS A 3 -42.83 -18.26 -47.19
CA HIS A 3 -41.66 -17.43 -46.96
C HIS A 3 -42.00 -16.40 -45.87
N PHE A 4 -41.36 -16.47 -44.72
CA PHE A 4 -41.55 -15.50 -43.63
C PHE A 4 -40.50 -14.39 -43.74
N SER A 5 -40.80 -13.36 -44.53
CA SER A 5 -40.00 -12.13 -44.61
C SER A 5 -40.24 -11.28 -43.37
N ARG A 6 -39.28 -11.27 -42.44
CA ARG A 6 -39.27 -10.37 -41.28
C ARG A 6 -38.83 -8.96 -41.70
N ASP A 7 -39.75 -8.04 -41.49
CA ASP A 7 -39.73 -6.62 -41.79
C ASP A 7 -38.57 -5.90 -41.08
N ARG A 8 -37.65 -5.30 -41.85
CA ARG A 8 -36.55 -4.43 -41.39
C ARG A 8 -37.01 -2.98 -41.47
N ARG A 9 -37.92 -2.56 -40.58
CA ARG A 9 -38.37 -1.16 -40.49
C ARG A 9 -38.35 -0.63 -39.06
N PHE A 10 -37.16 -0.56 -38.47
CA PHE A 10 -36.86 0.28 -37.31
C PHE A 10 -35.44 0.83 -37.40
N VAL A 11 -35.16 1.58 -38.47
CA VAL A 11 -33.95 2.41 -38.58
C VAL A 11 -34.38 3.74 -39.17
N SER A 12 -34.40 4.81 -38.37
CA SER A 12 -34.14 6.22 -38.79
C SER A 12 -34.76 7.31 -37.89
N VAL A 13 -34.75 7.14 -36.55
CA VAL A 13 -35.03 8.31 -35.67
C VAL A 13 -33.86 8.64 -34.74
N ARG A 14 -32.87 7.73 -34.58
CA ARG A 14 -31.72 7.97 -33.69
C ARG A 14 -30.56 8.75 -34.31
N SER A 15 -30.48 8.86 -35.65
CA SER A 15 -29.36 9.56 -36.31
C SER A 15 -29.47 11.08 -36.32
N ARG A 16 -30.63 11.66 -35.98
CA ARG A 16 -30.81 13.13 -36.01
C ARG A 16 -30.38 13.84 -34.72
N PHE A 17 -30.21 13.11 -33.62
CA PHE A 17 -29.77 13.68 -32.33
C PHE A 17 -28.24 13.67 -32.13
N GLU A 18 -27.47 13.01 -33.01
CA GLU A 18 -26.00 13.03 -32.93
C GLU A 18 -25.37 14.23 -33.66
N SER A 19 -26.06 14.84 -34.64
CA SER A 19 -25.50 15.98 -35.38
C SER A 19 -25.56 17.32 -34.64
N VAL A 20 -26.35 17.44 -33.57
CA VAL A 20 -26.53 18.71 -32.81
C VAL A 20 -25.68 18.77 -31.54
N ARG A 21 -24.96 17.68 -31.19
CA ARG A 21 -23.99 17.69 -30.08
C ARG A 21 -22.55 18.04 -30.49
N SER A 22 -22.23 18.14 -31.78
CA SER A 22 -20.85 18.38 -32.22
C SER A 22 -20.43 19.84 -32.33
N THR A 23 -21.33 20.81 -32.17
CA THR A 23 -21.01 22.26 -32.23
C THR A 23 -21.08 22.97 -30.89
N ARG A 24 -21.25 22.22 -29.78
CA ARG A 24 -20.80 22.72 -28.48
C ARG A 24 -19.29 22.52 -28.42
N VAL A 25 -18.58 23.33 -29.20
CA VAL A 25 -17.19 23.69 -28.94
C VAL A 25 -17.22 24.33 -27.57
N TRP A 26 -17.18 23.49 -26.53
CA TRP A 26 -16.92 23.93 -25.18
C TRP A 26 -15.68 24.78 -25.30
N ALA A 27 -15.85 26.09 -25.10
CA ALA A 27 -14.74 27.00 -24.94
C ALA A 27 -13.82 26.31 -23.94
N GLN A 28 -12.70 25.78 -24.45
CA GLN A 28 -11.66 25.23 -23.60
C GLN A 28 -11.36 26.40 -22.66
N PRO A 29 -11.56 26.26 -21.34
CA PRO A 29 -11.32 27.36 -20.42
C PRO A 29 -9.92 27.84 -20.75
N VAL A 30 -9.82 29.10 -21.20
CA VAL A 30 -8.54 29.70 -21.53
C VAL A 30 -7.71 29.52 -20.27
N ASP A 31 -6.64 28.75 -20.40
CA ASP A 31 -5.82 28.27 -19.28
C ASP A 31 -4.94 29.44 -18.82
N VAL A 32 -5.59 30.49 -18.31
CA VAL A 32 -5.01 31.76 -17.87
C VAL A 32 -4.27 31.50 -16.56
N GLY A 33 -3.08 30.90 -16.67
CA GLY A 33 -2.21 30.67 -15.52
C GLY A 33 -1.49 29.33 -15.48
N ASN A 34 -1.52 28.51 -16.54
CA ASN A 34 -0.81 27.23 -16.57
C ASN A 34 0.68 27.41 -16.91
N ARG A 35 1.38 28.22 -16.10
CA ARG A 35 2.85 28.25 -16.13
C ARG A 35 3.33 26.90 -15.62
N GLN A 36 3.54 25.96 -16.54
CA GLN A 36 4.22 24.71 -16.22
C GLN A 36 5.58 25.06 -15.64
N LEU A 37 5.91 24.47 -14.48
CA LEU A 37 7.21 24.64 -13.87
C LEU A 37 8.31 24.20 -14.85
N PRO A 38 9.50 24.81 -14.81
CA PRO A 38 10.60 24.43 -15.69
C PRO A 38 10.89 22.93 -15.52
N TYR A 39 11.15 22.23 -16.62
CA TYR A 39 11.42 20.78 -16.66
C TYR A 39 10.27 19.85 -16.23
N ALA A 40 9.10 20.36 -15.86
CA ALA A 40 7.97 19.51 -15.44
C ALA A 40 7.55 18.49 -16.53
N SER A 41 7.61 18.89 -17.81
CA SER A 41 7.32 18.01 -18.95
C SER A 41 8.35 16.89 -19.13
N VAL A 42 9.63 17.18 -18.91
CA VAL A 42 10.73 16.20 -19.00
C VAL A 42 10.62 15.19 -17.86
N ILE A 43 10.40 15.66 -16.63
CA ILE A 43 10.19 14.81 -15.46
C ILE A 43 8.95 13.94 -15.66
N LYS A 44 7.84 14.52 -16.11
CA LYS A 44 6.61 13.77 -16.41
C LYS A 44 6.86 12.65 -17.42
N LYS A 45 7.58 12.95 -18.50
CA LYS A 45 7.93 11.97 -19.55
C LYS A 45 8.85 10.87 -19.02
N SER A 46 9.81 11.20 -18.15
CA SER A 46 10.72 10.23 -17.54
C SER A 46 10.01 9.31 -16.55
N LEU A 47 9.14 9.87 -15.71
CA LEU A 47 8.36 9.14 -14.70
C LEU A 47 7.28 8.25 -15.32
N SER A 48 6.76 8.62 -16.49
CA SER A 48 5.83 7.79 -17.26
C SER A 48 6.54 6.82 -18.19
N SER A 49 7.86 6.62 -18.04
CA SER A 49 8.57 5.66 -18.88
C SER A 49 8.39 4.24 -18.36
N PRO A 50 8.19 3.24 -19.24
CA PRO A 50 7.95 1.85 -18.81
C PRO A 50 9.10 1.28 -17.98
N LYS A 51 10.33 1.68 -18.31
CA LYS A 51 11.54 1.29 -17.56
C LYS A 51 11.50 1.76 -16.11
N PHE A 52 11.06 3.00 -15.90
CA PHE A 52 10.96 3.58 -14.56
C PHE A 52 9.87 2.87 -13.73
N GLU A 53 8.77 2.49 -14.39
CA GLU A 53 7.68 1.75 -13.76
C GLU A 53 8.13 0.35 -13.33
N ILE A 54 8.83 -0.38 -14.20
CA ILE A 54 9.44 -1.67 -13.88
C ILE A 54 10.42 -1.55 -12.71
N LEU A 55 11.32 -0.57 -12.77
CA LEU A 55 12.29 -0.32 -11.70
C LEU A 55 11.57 -0.12 -10.36
N THR A 56 10.54 0.71 -10.35
CA THR A 56 9.75 0.98 -9.14
C THR A 56 9.03 -0.28 -8.65
N ALA A 57 8.52 -1.13 -9.55
CA ALA A 57 7.86 -2.39 -9.18
C ALA A 57 8.84 -3.38 -8.55
N VAL A 58 10.03 -3.51 -9.13
CA VAL A 58 11.14 -4.32 -8.60
C VAL A 58 11.55 -3.81 -7.22
N LEU A 59 11.71 -2.50 -7.04
CA LEU A 59 12.05 -1.91 -5.75
C LEU A 59 10.97 -2.14 -4.69
N VAL A 60 9.68 -2.06 -5.05
CA VAL A 60 8.58 -2.39 -4.13
C VAL A 60 8.66 -3.85 -3.71
N PHE A 61 8.86 -4.77 -4.66
CA PHE A 61 9.00 -6.18 -4.36
C PHE A 61 10.24 -6.47 -3.48
N SER A 62 11.38 -5.88 -3.80
CA SER A 62 12.60 -5.96 -2.99
C SER A 62 12.37 -5.44 -1.57
N SER A 63 11.62 -4.34 -1.40
CA SER A 63 11.26 -3.83 -0.08
C SER A 63 10.45 -4.84 0.73
N ILE A 64 9.51 -5.57 0.12
CA ILE A 64 8.71 -6.59 0.82
C ILE A 64 9.60 -7.74 1.27
N VAL A 65 10.55 -8.15 0.41
CA VAL A 65 11.51 -9.21 0.74
C VAL A 65 12.40 -8.79 1.91
N VAL A 66 12.90 -7.55 1.92
CA VAL A 66 13.68 -7.00 3.04
C VAL A 66 12.88 -7.05 4.35
N VAL A 67 11.62 -6.61 4.33
CA VAL A 67 10.73 -6.66 5.51
C VAL A 67 10.53 -8.10 5.99
N ALA A 68 10.37 -9.06 5.09
CA ALA A 68 10.26 -10.47 5.47
C ALA A 68 11.55 -10.97 6.14
N PHE A 69 12.73 -10.59 5.64
CA PHE A 69 14.01 -10.93 6.26
C PHE A 69 14.21 -10.29 7.63
N GLU A 70 13.74 -9.06 7.84
CA GLU A 70 13.79 -8.40 9.16
C GLU A 70 13.00 -9.13 10.25
N THR A 71 12.00 -9.94 9.87
CA THR A 71 11.25 -10.77 10.84
C THR A 71 12.02 -12.00 11.32
N LEU A 72 13.14 -12.33 10.69
CA LEU A 72 14.03 -13.39 11.16
C LEU A 72 14.95 -12.82 12.25
N SER A 73 15.33 -13.67 13.20
CA SER A 73 16.29 -13.35 14.25
C SER A 73 17.72 -13.24 13.69
N LEU A 74 17.97 -12.19 12.92
CA LEU A 74 19.25 -11.89 12.30
C LEU A 74 20.19 -11.20 13.29
N GLY A 75 21.50 -11.40 13.10
CA GLY A 75 22.52 -10.69 13.86
C GLY A 75 22.45 -9.16 13.66
N PRO A 76 23.01 -8.37 14.59
CA PRO A 76 22.90 -6.91 14.56
C PRO A 76 23.49 -6.29 13.27
N GLU A 77 24.57 -6.87 12.74
CA GLU A 77 25.18 -6.41 11.48
C GLU A 77 24.25 -6.57 10.27
N ALA A 78 23.64 -7.74 10.12
CA ALA A 78 22.71 -8.00 9.02
C ALA A 78 21.45 -7.12 9.15
N ARG A 79 20.98 -6.88 10.37
CA ARG A 79 19.84 -5.98 10.62
C ARG A 79 20.15 -4.54 10.25
N GLY A 80 21.34 -4.04 10.60
CA GLY A 80 21.82 -2.72 10.18
C GLY A 80 21.82 -2.57 8.67
N PHE A 81 22.39 -3.55 7.96
CA PHE A 81 22.42 -3.55 6.49
C PHE A 81 21.02 -3.57 5.85
N LEU A 82 20.09 -4.37 6.38
CA LEU A 82 18.70 -4.40 5.88
C LEU A 82 18.00 -3.06 6.09
N ASN A 83 18.17 -2.45 7.27
CA ASN A 83 17.63 -1.12 7.56
C ASN A 83 18.19 -0.06 6.59
N ASP A 84 19.49 -0.10 6.29
CA ASP A 84 20.12 0.84 5.36
C ASP A 84 19.56 0.70 3.92
N ILE A 85 19.37 -0.54 3.45
CA ILE A 85 18.72 -0.81 2.16
C ILE A 85 17.29 -0.27 2.17
N GLU A 86 16.55 -0.53 3.25
CA GLU A 86 15.17 -0.08 3.36
C GLU A 86 15.07 1.45 3.33
N ASP A 87 15.93 2.13 4.08
CA ASP A 87 16.00 3.59 4.11
C ASP A 87 16.33 4.15 2.71
N LEU A 88 17.24 3.50 1.97
CA LEU A 88 17.57 3.88 0.60
C LEU A 88 16.37 3.72 -0.35
N ILE A 89 15.66 2.59 -0.29
CA ILE A 89 14.47 2.34 -1.12
C ILE A 89 13.37 3.37 -0.78
N CYS A 90 13.17 3.66 0.50
CA CYS A 90 12.21 4.67 0.96
C CYS A 90 12.58 6.07 0.48
N GLY A 91 13.86 6.44 0.53
CA GLY A 91 14.36 7.70 0.00
C GLY A 91 14.09 7.84 -1.50
N PHE A 92 14.33 6.78 -2.27
CA PHE A 92 14.00 6.74 -3.71
C PHE A 92 12.50 7.03 -3.95
N PHE A 93 11.62 6.39 -3.18
CA PHE A 93 10.18 6.59 -3.29
C PHE A 93 9.71 7.99 -2.87
N GLY A 94 10.33 8.58 -1.86
CA GLY A 94 10.09 9.98 -1.47
C GLY A 94 10.45 10.94 -2.60
N VAL A 95 11.63 10.78 -3.21
CA VAL A 95 12.07 11.58 -4.36
C VAL A 95 11.13 11.39 -5.56
N GLU A 96 10.74 10.16 -5.85
CA GLU A 96 9.78 9.84 -6.91
C GLU A 96 8.43 10.55 -6.67
N TYR A 97 7.89 10.47 -5.45
CA TYR A 97 6.63 11.12 -5.08
C TYR A 97 6.72 12.64 -5.29
N LEU A 98 7.80 13.26 -4.81
CA LEU A 98 8.04 14.69 -4.98
C LEU A 98 8.16 15.06 -6.45
N ALA A 99 8.87 14.25 -7.26
CA ALA A 99 8.99 14.48 -8.70
C ALA A 99 7.62 14.40 -9.41
N ARG A 100 6.74 13.48 -8.98
CA ARG A 100 5.36 13.40 -9.49
C ARG A 100 4.53 14.61 -9.10
N TRP A 101 4.63 15.05 -7.84
CA TRP A 101 3.91 16.23 -7.37
C TRP A 101 4.39 17.51 -8.05
N TYR A 102 5.72 17.65 -8.23
CA TYR A 102 6.36 18.73 -9.00
C TYR A 102 5.88 18.75 -10.45
N SER A 103 5.81 17.59 -11.12
CA SER A 103 5.32 17.49 -12.50
C SER A 103 3.87 17.95 -12.69
N ARG A 104 3.12 18.06 -11.58
CA ARG A 104 1.73 18.54 -11.53
C ARG A 104 1.62 19.96 -10.95
N ASN A 105 2.72 20.73 -10.95
CA ASN A 105 2.79 22.09 -10.42
C ASN A 105 2.33 22.20 -8.96
N PHE A 106 2.71 21.24 -8.12
CA PHE A 106 2.37 21.21 -6.70
C PHE A 106 0.87 21.34 -6.38
N ARG A 107 -0.02 20.92 -7.30
CA ARG A 107 -1.47 21.03 -7.08
C ARG A 107 -1.88 20.26 -5.82
N PRO A 108 -2.53 20.90 -4.82
CA PRO A 108 -2.88 20.24 -3.55
C PRO A 108 -3.92 19.12 -3.76
N GLY A 109 -4.79 19.25 -4.77
CA GLY A 109 -5.73 18.21 -5.16
C GLY A 109 -5.06 16.91 -5.67
N TYR A 110 -3.75 16.91 -5.94
CA TYR A 110 -3.02 15.68 -6.22
C TYR A 110 -2.86 14.82 -4.96
N ILE A 111 -2.54 15.43 -3.82
CA ILE A 111 -2.27 14.73 -2.56
C ILE A 111 -3.51 13.97 -2.10
N LEU A 112 -4.70 14.52 -2.37
CA LEU A 112 -5.99 13.91 -2.01
C LEU A 112 -6.39 12.73 -2.91
N LYS A 113 -5.66 12.44 -3.99
CA LYS A 113 -5.96 11.25 -4.81
C LYS A 113 -5.59 9.99 -4.02
N PRO A 114 -6.44 8.96 -3.97
CA PRO A 114 -6.17 7.74 -3.20
C PRO A 114 -4.78 7.12 -3.47
N ILE A 115 -4.36 7.07 -4.73
CA ILE A 115 -3.03 6.59 -5.12
C ILE A 115 -1.89 7.46 -4.59
N ALA A 116 -2.06 8.78 -4.56
CA ALA A 116 -1.05 9.68 -4.01
C ALA A 116 -0.97 9.56 -2.49
N ILE A 117 -2.09 9.30 -1.81
CA ILE A 117 -2.13 9.02 -0.37
C ILE A 117 -1.37 7.73 -0.08
N ILE A 118 -1.63 6.66 -0.83
CA ILE A 118 -0.92 5.39 -0.68
C ILE A 118 0.58 5.57 -0.92
N ASP A 119 0.98 6.27 -2.00
CA ASP A 119 2.38 6.60 -2.25
C ASP A 119 2.99 7.37 -1.07
N PHE A 120 2.29 8.38 -0.53
CA PHE A 120 2.76 9.17 0.62
C PHE A 120 2.92 8.34 1.90
N LEU A 121 1.91 7.54 2.27
CA LEU A 121 1.94 6.69 3.45
C LEU A 121 3.05 5.63 3.40
N SER A 122 3.47 5.25 2.20
CA SER A 122 4.48 4.21 2.00
C SER A 122 5.90 4.61 2.47
N PHE A 123 6.22 5.91 2.42
CA PHE A 123 7.51 6.47 2.86
C PHE A 123 7.38 7.42 4.06
N SER A 124 6.17 7.64 4.57
CA SER A 124 5.93 8.48 5.74
C SER A 124 6.66 8.03 7.01
N PRO A 125 6.92 6.72 7.28
CA PRO A 125 7.70 6.33 8.45
C PRO A 125 9.13 6.89 8.42
N LEU A 126 9.76 6.89 7.24
CA LEU A 126 11.10 7.46 7.05
C LEU A 126 11.07 8.98 7.20
N LEU A 127 10.05 9.65 6.64
CA LEU A 127 9.88 11.10 6.84
C LEU A 127 9.76 11.43 8.32
N LEU A 128 8.96 10.67 9.07
CA LEU A 128 8.76 10.89 10.49
C LEU A 128 10.07 10.68 11.26
N ARG A 129 10.77 9.57 11.02
CA ARG A 129 12.09 9.28 11.61
C ARG A 129 13.11 10.37 11.30
N SER A 130 13.18 10.81 10.04
CA SER A 130 14.12 11.85 9.59
C SER A 130 13.77 13.22 10.16
N LEU A 131 12.48 13.57 10.20
CA LEU A 131 11.99 14.84 10.74
C LEU A 131 12.25 14.94 12.25
N ILE A 132 11.99 13.86 13.00
CA ILE A 132 12.27 13.80 14.44
C ILE A 132 13.78 13.96 14.69
N GLY A 133 14.62 13.21 13.96
CA GLY A 133 16.07 13.35 14.08
C GLY A 133 16.57 14.75 13.73
N TRP A 134 16.01 15.38 12.69
CA TRP A 134 16.37 16.75 12.28
C TRP A 134 15.98 17.80 13.31
N LEU A 135 14.84 17.63 14.01
CA LEU A 135 14.40 18.57 15.05
C LEU A 135 15.35 18.62 16.25
N GLY A 136 16.42 17.82 16.28
CA GLY A 136 17.38 17.79 17.37
C GLY A 136 16.77 17.31 18.69
N VAL A 137 15.51 16.87 18.63
CA VAL A 137 14.93 16.04 19.66
C VAL A 137 15.63 14.71 19.45
N HIS A 138 16.72 14.51 20.18
CA HIS A 138 17.14 13.18 20.61
C HIS A 138 16.01 12.61 21.46
N VAL A 139 14.86 12.38 20.83
CA VAL A 139 14.00 11.31 21.26
C VAL A 139 14.88 10.11 20.96
N ASP A 140 15.54 9.61 22.00
CA ASP A 140 15.72 8.17 22.06
C ASP A 140 14.31 7.62 21.82
N LEU A 141 14.00 7.28 20.57
CA LEU A 141 12.70 6.82 20.13
C LEU A 141 12.48 5.40 20.66
N ASP A 142 12.50 5.25 21.99
CA ASP A 142 11.44 4.49 22.63
C ASP A 142 10.18 5.34 22.42
N ILE A 143 9.49 5.05 21.32
CA ILE A 143 8.24 5.70 20.93
C ILE A 143 7.16 5.24 21.92
N SER A 144 7.20 5.73 23.16
CA SER A 144 6.07 5.75 24.10
C SER A 144 5.35 7.09 23.91
N MET A 145 4.83 7.32 22.70
CA MET A 145 3.90 8.43 22.51
C MET A 145 2.56 7.93 23.04
N ASP A 146 2.20 8.37 24.25
CA ASP A 146 0.96 8.03 24.96
C ASP A 146 -0.27 8.42 24.13
N LEU A 147 -0.62 7.54 23.18
CA LEU A 147 -1.81 7.61 22.37
C LEU A 147 -3.03 7.02 23.12
N GLY A 148 -2.83 6.58 24.38
CA GLY A 148 -3.88 6.15 25.29
C GLY A 148 -4.82 7.30 25.65
N ASP A 149 -4.30 8.52 25.72
CA ASP A 149 -5.10 9.73 25.95
C ASP A 149 -5.97 10.13 24.73
N PHE A 150 -5.60 9.72 23.50
CA PHE A 150 -6.35 10.08 22.29
C PHE A 150 -7.49 9.12 21.98
N VAL A 151 -7.34 7.84 22.35
CA VAL A 151 -8.41 6.84 22.29
C VAL A 151 -9.00 6.72 23.68
N GLY A 152 -9.85 7.67 24.07
CA GLY A 152 -10.49 7.74 25.39
C GLY A 152 -11.31 6.51 25.77
N ILE A 153 -10.64 5.40 26.05
CA ILE A 153 -11.17 4.25 26.77
C ILE A 153 -11.08 4.66 28.23
N GLY A 154 -12.09 5.42 28.66
CA GLY A 154 -12.20 5.88 30.04
C GLY A 154 -11.99 4.70 30.99
N SER A 155 -10.99 4.85 31.86
CA SER A 155 -10.80 4.02 33.05
C SER A 155 -12.13 3.99 33.80
N LEU A 156 -12.84 2.86 33.72
CA LEU A 156 -14.02 2.63 34.53
C LEU A 156 -13.60 2.68 36.01
N PRO A 157 -14.34 3.42 36.85
CA PRO A 157 -14.00 3.54 38.26
C PRO A 157 -14.03 2.15 38.92
N GLU A 158 -12.88 1.77 39.43
CA GLU A 158 -12.63 0.62 40.29
C GLU A 158 -13.38 0.82 41.62
N ALA A 159 -14.68 0.56 41.60
CA ALA A 159 -15.51 0.58 42.80
C ALA A 159 -16.59 -0.51 42.69
N ALA A 160 -16.48 -1.49 43.61
CA ALA A 160 -17.40 -2.59 43.95
C ALA A 160 -17.00 -3.96 43.36
N GLY A 161 -16.72 -5.00 44.15
CA GLY A 161 -16.79 -5.13 45.60
C GLY A 161 -16.29 -6.50 46.06
N ASP A 162 -15.63 -6.48 47.21
CA ASP A 162 -15.06 -7.61 47.95
C ASP A 162 -16.10 -8.56 48.53
N THR A 163 -16.75 -9.39 47.70
CA THR A 163 -17.51 -10.54 48.21
C THR A 163 -17.53 -11.69 47.20
N ALA A 164 -16.41 -12.38 47.05
CA ALA A 164 -16.37 -13.74 46.49
C ALA A 164 -15.32 -14.59 47.22
N ILE A 165 -15.53 -14.71 48.54
CA ILE A 165 -14.83 -15.67 49.38
C ILE A 165 -15.49 -17.04 49.20
N GLY A 166 -14.71 -18.02 48.74
CA GLY A 166 -14.82 -19.39 49.22
C GLY A 166 -15.52 -20.42 48.34
N LEU A 167 -15.02 -20.68 47.12
CA LEU A 167 -15.21 -22.01 46.49
C LEU A 167 -14.19 -22.33 45.37
N ALA A 168 -12.89 -22.16 45.62
CA ALA A 168 -11.85 -22.60 44.67
C ALA A 168 -10.55 -23.02 45.39
N ALA A 169 -10.65 -23.80 46.47
CA ALA A 169 -9.50 -24.43 47.11
C ALA A 169 -9.15 -25.71 46.34
N GLY A 170 -8.28 -25.63 45.34
CA GLY A 170 -7.77 -26.80 44.62
C GLY A 170 -7.18 -26.54 43.24
N MET A 171 -7.35 -25.34 42.67
CA MET A 171 -6.67 -24.99 41.42
C MET A 171 -5.30 -24.39 41.72
N PRO A 172 -4.22 -24.86 41.06
CA PRO A 172 -2.93 -24.18 41.13
C PRO A 172 -3.13 -22.73 40.67
N PRO A 173 -2.44 -21.75 41.31
CA PRO A 173 -2.54 -20.36 40.89
C PRO A 173 -2.16 -20.30 39.41
N MET A 174 -3.16 -20.03 38.56
CA MET A 174 -2.90 -19.66 37.18
C MET A 174 -1.93 -18.49 37.24
N PRO A 175 -0.78 -18.54 36.53
CA PRO A 175 0.14 -17.43 36.51
C PRO A 175 -0.67 -16.25 35.99
N GLN A 176 -1.00 -15.33 36.90
CA GLN A 176 -1.46 -14.00 36.58
C GLN A 176 -0.24 -13.27 36.00
N GLY A 177 0.20 -13.72 34.83
CA GLY A 177 1.05 -12.97 33.93
C GLY A 177 0.21 -11.78 33.53
N ARG A 178 0.27 -10.74 34.36
CA ARG A 178 -0.16 -9.40 34.05
C ARG A 178 0.47 -9.12 32.70
N MET A 179 -0.36 -9.25 31.67
CA MET A 179 -0.01 -9.00 30.28
C MET A 179 0.08 -7.48 30.18
N LEU A 180 1.06 -6.91 30.89
CA LEU A 180 1.61 -5.60 30.59
C LEU A 180 2.28 -5.83 29.24
N ILE A 181 1.46 -5.81 28.18
CA ILE A 181 1.95 -5.58 26.83
C ILE A 181 2.69 -4.26 26.99
N SER A 182 4.02 -4.32 27.03
CA SER A 182 4.83 -3.12 27.18
C SER A 182 4.40 -2.18 26.06
N GLU A 183 4.12 -0.92 26.41
CA GLU A 183 3.57 0.03 25.44
C GLU A 183 4.50 0.16 24.23
N GLU A 184 5.81 0.06 24.42
CA GLU A 184 6.84 -0.09 23.38
C GLU A 184 6.51 -1.15 22.31
N GLU A 185 5.90 -2.25 22.71
CA GLU A 185 5.59 -3.38 21.84
C GLU A 185 4.31 -3.15 21.00
N ILE A 186 3.44 -2.23 21.42
CA ILE A 186 2.25 -1.81 20.64
C ILE A 186 2.69 -0.91 19.47
N PHE A 187 3.78 -0.16 19.63
CA PHE A 187 4.29 0.81 18.64
C PHE A 187 5.27 0.22 17.61
N ALA A 188 5.87 -0.95 17.84
CA ALA A 188 6.63 -1.67 16.81
C ALA A 188 5.73 -2.18 15.65
N SER A 189 4.48 -2.52 15.97
CA SER A 189 3.46 -3.04 15.03
C SER A 189 3.03 -2.03 13.94
N PRO A 190 2.75 -0.75 14.22
CA PRO A 190 2.34 0.21 13.20
C PRO A 190 3.43 0.50 12.18
N LEU A 191 4.72 0.50 12.56
CA LEU A 191 5.81 0.67 11.58
C LEU A 191 5.80 -0.46 10.55
N ILE A 192 5.69 -1.72 11.00
CA ILE A 192 5.56 -2.87 10.10
C ILE A 192 4.29 -2.74 9.25
N PHE A 193 3.18 -2.28 9.82
CA PHE A 193 1.95 -2.02 9.05
C PHE A 193 2.17 -1.00 7.92
N PHE A 194 2.82 0.15 8.19
CA PHE A 194 3.15 1.12 7.16
C PHE A 194 4.12 0.56 6.10
N LYS A 195 5.07 -0.30 6.52
CA LYS A 195 5.93 -1.04 5.58
C LYS A 195 5.11 -1.98 4.69
N LEU A 196 4.11 -2.66 5.24
CA LEU A 196 3.20 -3.54 4.48
C LEU A 196 2.31 -2.76 3.52
N LEU A 197 1.88 -1.53 3.88
CA LEU A 197 1.09 -0.68 2.97
C LEU A 197 1.82 -0.37 1.66
N ARG A 198 3.15 -0.51 1.61
CA ARG A 198 3.94 -0.39 0.36
C ARG A 198 3.46 -1.36 -0.72
N ILE A 199 2.89 -2.52 -0.35
CA ILE A 199 2.36 -3.48 -1.33
C ILE A 199 1.21 -2.90 -2.14
N PHE A 200 0.41 -1.99 -1.57
CA PHE A 200 -0.67 -1.34 -2.31
C PHE A 200 -0.16 -0.44 -3.43
N ARG A 201 1.12 -0.05 -3.43
CA ARG A 201 1.71 0.62 -4.60
C ARG A 201 1.72 -0.29 -5.83
N LEU A 202 1.69 -1.62 -5.64
CA LEU A 202 1.54 -2.55 -6.76
C LEU A 202 0.18 -2.40 -7.46
N MET A 203 -0.86 -1.92 -6.76
CA MET A 203 -2.18 -1.65 -7.35
C MET A 203 -2.12 -0.60 -8.46
N ARG A 204 -1.15 0.32 -8.40
CA ARG A 204 -0.96 1.33 -9.45
C ARG A 204 -0.62 0.70 -10.80
N TYR A 205 0.13 -0.40 -10.82
CA TYR A 205 0.42 -1.13 -12.06
C TYR A 205 -0.82 -1.84 -12.59
N LEU A 206 -1.74 -2.24 -11.70
CA LEU A 206 -2.96 -2.96 -12.06
C LEU A 206 -4.05 -2.07 -12.67
N GLU A 207 -3.98 -0.76 -12.46
CA GLU A 207 -5.01 0.17 -12.94
C GLU A 207 -4.94 0.38 -14.47
N ASP A 208 -3.74 0.53 -15.03
CA ASP A 208 -3.57 0.92 -16.43
C ASP A 208 -3.19 -0.26 -17.35
N PHE A 209 -4.00 -0.50 -18.38
CA PHE A 209 -3.76 -1.57 -19.35
C PHE A 209 -2.62 -1.21 -20.32
N ASP A 210 -2.48 0.07 -20.65
CA ASP A 210 -1.42 0.53 -21.57
C ASP A 210 -0.04 0.37 -20.94
N THR A 211 0.06 0.64 -19.63
CA THR A 211 1.27 0.39 -18.84
C THR A 211 1.73 -1.07 -18.91
N PHE A 212 0.78 -2.02 -18.82
CA PHE A 212 1.09 -3.45 -18.94
C PHE A 212 1.62 -3.84 -20.32
N ARG A 213 1.06 -3.25 -21.38
CA ARG A 213 1.55 -3.45 -22.75
C ARG A 213 2.96 -2.88 -22.91
N ASP A 214 3.25 -1.74 -22.28
CA ASP A 214 4.57 -1.14 -22.39
C ASP A 214 5.63 -1.92 -21.59
N LEU A 215 5.21 -2.57 -20.50
CA LEU A 215 5.98 -3.55 -19.72
C LEU A 215 6.43 -4.74 -20.60
N GLU A 216 5.52 -5.26 -21.43
CA GLU A 216 5.82 -6.34 -22.38
C GLU A 216 6.92 -5.94 -23.37
N ILE A 217 6.80 -4.74 -23.94
CA ILE A 217 7.79 -4.19 -24.88
C ILE A 217 9.15 -4.02 -24.18
N ALA A 218 9.15 -3.57 -22.93
CA ALA A 218 10.37 -3.39 -22.15
C ALA A 218 11.05 -4.72 -21.78
N LEU A 219 10.28 -5.81 -21.63
CA LEU A 219 10.80 -7.17 -21.43
C LEU A 219 11.27 -7.83 -22.75
N GLY A 220 11.13 -7.16 -23.89
CA GLY A 220 11.56 -7.66 -25.20
C GLY A 220 10.63 -8.71 -25.79
N LEU A 221 9.41 -8.84 -25.26
CA LEU A 221 8.39 -9.74 -25.79
C LEU A 221 7.71 -9.08 -27.00
N LYS A 222 7.39 -9.87 -28.02
CA LYS A 222 6.74 -9.35 -29.22
C LYS A 222 5.24 -9.14 -28.96
N PRO A 223 4.66 -7.95 -29.24
CA PRO A 223 3.23 -7.66 -29.02
C PRO A 223 2.24 -8.61 -29.69
N SER A 224 2.69 -9.39 -30.67
CA SER A 224 1.86 -10.39 -31.37
C SER A 224 1.74 -11.72 -30.62
N GLU A 225 2.62 -11.99 -29.65
CA GLU A 225 2.67 -13.27 -28.95
C GLU A 225 1.77 -13.30 -27.73
N ILE A 226 1.51 -12.15 -27.09
CA ILE A 226 0.70 -12.08 -25.89
C ILE A 226 -0.76 -11.78 -26.24
N ARG A 227 -1.64 -12.69 -25.80
CA ARG A 227 -3.08 -12.52 -25.98
C ARG A 227 -3.66 -11.68 -24.85
N PRO A 228 -4.72 -10.88 -25.08
CA PRO A 228 -5.26 -9.97 -24.06
C PRO A 228 -5.71 -10.66 -22.76
N TYR A 229 -6.12 -11.93 -22.82
CA TYR A 229 -6.46 -12.70 -21.62
C TYR A 229 -5.26 -13.02 -20.72
N GLN A 230 -4.03 -13.09 -21.25
CA GLN A 230 -2.83 -13.32 -20.46
C GLN A 230 -2.51 -12.09 -19.61
N LEU A 231 -2.70 -10.88 -20.16
CA LEU A 231 -2.57 -9.62 -19.42
C LEU A 231 -3.62 -9.52 -18.31
N GLN A 232 -4.86 -9.93 -18.61
CA GLN A 232 -5.93 -9.98 -17.61
C GLN A 232 -5.62 -11.01 -16.50
N LEU A 233 -5.10 -12.18 -16.86
CA LEU A 233 -4.67 -13.19 -15.90
C LEU A 233 -3.53 -12.67 -15.02
N ALA A 234 -2.53 -12.02 -15.60
CA ALA A 234 -1.42 -11.42 -14.85
C ALA A 234 -1.93 -10.38 -13.83
N ARG A 235 -2.90 -9.55 -14.23
CA ARG A 235 -3.54 -8.58 -13.34
C ARG A 235 -4.27 -9.26 -12.18
N VAL A 236 -5.05 -10.31 -12.47
CA VAL A 236 -5.77 -11.07 -11.43
C VAL A 236 -4.79 -11.74 -10.49
N LEU A 237 -3.74 -12.39 -11.01
CA LEU A 237 -2.70 -13.03 -10.21
C LEU A 237 -1.98 -12.02 -9.32
N LEU A 238 -1.53 -10.88 -9.86
CA LEU A 238 -0.87 -9.85 -9.06
C LEU A 238 -1.78 -9.25 -7.98
N SER A 239 -3.07 -9.08 -8.27
CA SER A 239 -4.07 -8.64 -7.28
C SER A 239 -4.22 -9.67 -6.17
N LEU A 240 -4.40 -10.95 -6.52
CA LEU A 240 -4.51 -12.05 -5.56
C LEU A 240 -3.25 -12.20 -4.72
N THR A 241 -2.07 -12.15 -5.33
CA THR A 241 -0.79 -12.19 -4.62
C THR A 241 -0.66 -11.00 -3.67
N SER A 242 -0.99 -9.78 -4.10
CA SER A 242 -0.92 -8.60 -3.23
C SER A 242 -1.86 -8.72 -2.04
N ALA A 243 -3.09 -9.17 -2.26
CA ALA A 243 -4.06 -9.41 -1.19
C ALA A 243 -3.59 -10.51 -0.22
N PHE A 244 -3.04 -11.61 -0.75
CA PHE A 244 -2.52 -12.71 0.06
C PHE A 244 -1.36 -12.28 0.97
N PHE A 245 -0.39 -11.53 0.43
CA PHE A 245 0.71 -10.97 1.22
C PHE A 245 0.20 -9.99 2.28
N PHE A 246 -0.75 -9.13 1.94
CA PHE A 246 -1.35 -8.21 2.90
C PHE A 246 -2.05 -8.94 4.05
N ILE A 247 -2.89 -9.95 3.74
CA ILE A 247 -3.60 -10.75 4.74
C ILE A 247 -2.61 -11.53 5.61
N SER A 248 -1.57 -12.12 5.01
CA SER A 248 -0.52 -12.84 5.75
C SER A 248 0.24 -11.92 6.70
N GLY A 249 0.50 -10.67 6.29
CA GLY A 249 1.05 -9.64 7.16
C GLY A 249 0.13 -9.25 8.32
N LEU A 250 -1.18 -9.13 8.07
CA LEU A 250 -2.16 -8.88 9.14
C LEU A 250 -2.24 -10.05 10.12
N ILE A 251 -2.23 -11.29 9.64
CA ILE A 251 -2.21 -12.50 10.48
C ILE A 251 -0.95 -12.52 11.33
N TYR A 252 0.22 -12.25 10.72
CA TYR A 252 1.47 -12.17 11.45
C TYR A 252 1.40 -11.13 12.58
N LEU A 253 0.90 -9.92 12.30
CA LEU A 253 0.75 -8.86 13.29
C LEU A 253 -0.20 -9.24 14.43
N ALA A 254 -1.29 -9.95 14.14
CA ALA A 254 -2.26 -10.39 15.14
C ALA A 254 -1.78 -11.57 15.99
N GLU A 255 -1.14 -12.56 15.36
CA GLU A 255 -0.91 -13.87 15.97
C GLU A 255 0.51 -14.07 16.51
N ASN A 256 1.53 -13.40 15.98
CA ASN A 256 2.94 -13.66 16.32
C ASN A 256 3.24 -13.52 17.83
N LYS A 257 2.45 -12.71 18.55
CA LYS A 257 2.62 -12.53 20.00
C LYS A 257 1.91 -13.58 20.86
N VAL A 258 0.74 -14.03 20.41
CA VAL A 258 -0.13 -14.93 21.19
C VAL A 258 0.15 -16.39 20.84
N ASN A 259 0.56 -16.64 19.60
CA ASN A 259 0.72 -17.96 19.04
C ASN A 259 2.19 -18.26 18.73
N PRO A 260 2.91 -18.98 19.60
CA PRO A 260 4.31 -19.32 19.38
C PRO A 260 4.55 -20.23 18.17
N ALA A 261 3.50 -20.81 17.57
CA ALA A 261 3.61 -21.58 16.33
C ALA A 261 3.85 -20.69 15.09
N ILE A 262 3.65 -19.37 15.19
CA ILE A 262 3.84 -18.41 14.09
C ILE A 262 4.97 -17.42 14.43
N PRO A 263 6.23 -17.89 14.53
CA PRO A 263 7.34 -17.05 15.01
C PRO A 263 7.84 -16.01 13.99
N ASN A 264 7.45 -16.14 12.72
CA ASN A 264 7.94 -15.27 11.64
C ASN A 264 6.89 -15.10 10.55
N TYR A 265 7.13 -14.14 9.66
CA TYR A 265 6.22 -13.82 8.56
C TYR A 265 5.98 -15.01 7.62
N PHE A 266 7.00 -15.82 7.35
CA PHE A 266 6.87 -16.99 6.47
C PHE A 266 5.96 -18.07 7.07
N SER A 267 5.99 -18.26 8.38
CA SER A 267 5.05 -19.14 9.08
C SER A 267 3.62 -18.62 8.95
N ALA A 268 3.41 -17.30 9.05
CA ALA A 268 2.09 -16.70 8.86
C ALA A 268 1.59 -16.85 7.41
N MET A 269 2.49 -16.67 6.44
CA MET A 269 2.20 -16.90 5.01
C MET A 269 1.86 -18.37 4.73
N TYR A 270 2.60 -19.31 5.34
CA TYR A 270 2.30 -20.74 5.25
C TYR A 270 0.93 -21.07 5.85
N PHE A 271 0.62 -20.51 7.03
CA PHE A 271 -0.68 -20.67 7.68
C PHE A 271 -1.81 -20.12 6.81
N GLY A 272 -1.66 -18.89 6.29
CA GLY A 272 -2.64 -18.28 5.39
C GLY A 272 -2.93 -19.14 4.14
N ASN A 273 -1.90 -19.76 3.56
CA ASN A 273 -2.06 -20.67 2.41
C ASN A 273 -2.69 -22.02 2.76
N LYS A 274 -2.69 -22.42 4.04
CA LYS A 274 -3.37 -23.63 4.51
C LYS A 274 -4.84 -23.39 4.84
N THR A 275 -5.21 -22.16 5.15
CA THR A 275 -6.58 -21.78 5.54
C THR A 275 -7.44 -21.33 4.36
N LEU A 276 -6.83 -20.70 3.33
CA LEU A 276 -7.50 -20.29 2.09
C LEU A 276 -7.61 -21.45 1.08
#